data_AF-A0A2Z5ZJD3-F1
#
_entry.id   AF-A0A2Z5ZJD3-F1
#
_cell.length_a   1.000
_cell.length_b   1.000
_cell.length_c   1.000
_cell.angle_alpha   90.00
_cell.angle_beta   90.00
_cell.angle_gamma   90.00
#
_symmetry.space_group_name_H-M   'P 1'
#
loop_
_entity.id
_entity.type
_entity.pdbx_description
1 polymer ?
#
loop_
_entity_poly.entity_id
_entity_poly.type
_entity_poly.pdbx_seq_one_letter_code
_entity_poly.pdbx_strand_id
1 'polypeptide(L)'
;MPHPVLPAQPASPRRIITPLPGPLPGTLAYAQQQAEADCHDMAHIARSLRATAVAISPYIARLDCQARPFAVLECAPTLLALAEEIEQDDIPARQQEAI
;
A
#
# COMPACT_ATOMS: atom_id res chain seq x y z
N MET A 1 1.50 -62.82 -8.81
CA MET A 1 0.66 -62.20 -9.87
C MET A 1 1.11 -60.76 -10.05
N PRO A 2 1.83 -60.37 -11.12
CA PRO A 2 2.18 -58.98 -11.36
C PRO A 2 1.10 -58.27 -12.19
N HIS A 3 0.75 -57.04 -11.81
CA HIS A 3 -0.25 -56.20 -12.47
C HIS A 3 0.37 -55.50 -13.71
N PRO A 4 -0.38 -55.29 -14.81
CA PRO A 4 0.13 -54.58 -15.97
C PRO A 4 0.15 -53.07 -15.73
N VAL A 5 1.31 -52.44 -15.96
CA VAL A 5 1.48 -50.98 -15.93
C VAL A 5 0.97 -50.41 -17.26
N LEU A 6 -0.06 -49.56 -17.21
CA LEU A 6 -0.58 -48.82 -18.37
C LEU A 6 0.38 -47.70 -18.78
N PRO A 7 0.51 -47.39 -20.09
CA PRO A 7 1.42 -46.36 -20.57
C PRO A 7 0.93 -44.95 -20.18
N ALA A 8 1.87 -44.12 -19.74
CA ALA A 8 1.64 -42.73 -19.38
C ALA A 8 1.12 -41.93 -20.58
N GLN A 9 0.00 -41.23 -20.40
CA GLN A 9 -0.53 -40.34 -21.44
C GLN A 9 0.37 -39.10 -21.61
N PRO A 10 0.57 -38.59 -22.84
CA PRO A 10 1.36 -37.39 -23.07
C PRO A 10 0.65 -36.17 -22.46
N ALA A 11 1.35 -35.45 -21.58
CA ALA A 11 0.85 -34.24 -20.97
C ALA A 11 0.58 -33.15 -22.02
N SER A 12 -0.63 -32.60 -22.02
CA SER A 12 -1.00 -31.47 -22.88
C SER A 12 -0.07 -30.25 -22.66
N PRO A 13 0.33 -29.53 -23.73
CA PRO A 13 1.20 -28.37 -23.59
C PRO A 13 0.50 -27.25 -22.80
N ARG A 14 1.13 -26.83 -21.69
CA ARG A 14 0.72 -25.64 -20.93
C ARG A 14 0.84 -24.40 -21.82
N ARG A 15 -0.27 -23.72 -22.11
CA ARG A 15 -0.25 -22.39 -22.74
C ARG A 15 0.47 -21.42 -21.80
N ILE A 16 1.62 -20.94 -22.23
CA ILE A 16 2.31 -19.82 -21.58
C ILE A 16 1.55 -18.56 -22.01
N ILE A 17 0.77 -17.99 -21.09
CA ILE A 17 0.18 -16.66 -21.29
C ILE A 17 1.25 -15.66 -20.88
N THR A 18 1.91 -15.06 -21.86
CA THR A 18 2.84 -13.96 -21.59
C THR A 18 2.01 -12.72 -21.20
N PRO A 19 2.29 -12.05 -20.06
CA PRO A 19 1.62 -10.80 -19.72
C PRO A 19 1.89 -9.77 -20.82
N LEU A 20 0.86 -8.99 -21.20
CA LEU A 20 1.06 -7.87 -22.10
C LEU A 20 2.01 -6.85 -21.42
N PRO A 21 2.93 -6.21 -22.17
CA PRO A 21 3.72 -5.11 -21.63
C PRO A 21 2.80 -3.97 -21.17
N GLY A 22 3.17 -3.30 -20.08
CA GLY A 22 2.43 -2.13 -19.58
C GLY A 22 2.40 -0.97 -20.58
N PRO A 23 1.54 0.05 -20.34
CA PRO A 23 1.47 1.24 -21.15
C PRO A 23 2.81 1.99 -21.20
N LEU A 24 3.07 2.63 -22.34
CA LEU A 24 4.34 3.33 -22.58
C LEU A 24 4.38 4.65 -21.81
N PRO A 25 5.55 5.05 -21.27
CA PRO A 25 5.73 6.36 -20.65
C PRO A 25 5.28 7.52 -21.56
N GLY A 26 4.64 8.52 -20.97
CA GLY A 26 4.11 9.68 -21.70
C GLY A 26 2.75 9.46 -22.37
N THR A 27 2.18 8.26 -22.29
CA THR A 27 0.79 8.02 -22.70
C THR A 27 -0.20 8.31 -21.58
N LEU A 28 -1.45 8.62 -21.93
CA LEU A 28 -2.53 8.79 -20.95
C LEU A 28 -2.73 7.53 -20.09
N ALA A 29 -2.66 6.35 -20.72
CA ALA A 29 -2.79 5.07 -20.01
C ALA A 29 -1.68 4.86 -18.97
N TYR A 30 -0.46 5.32 -19.26
CA TYR A 30 0.63 5.30 -18.28
C TYR A 30 0.41 6.29 -17.14
N ALA A 31 -0.06 7.50 -17.45
CA ALA A 31 -0.39 8.50 -16.43
C ALA A 31 -1.49 8.02 -15.46
N GLN A 32 -2.52 7.36 -15.98
CA GLN A 32 -3.58 6.74 -15.18
C GLN A 32 -3.07 5.62 -14.30
N GLN A 33 -2.27 4.69 -14.87
CA GLN A 33 -1.66 3.62 -14.07
C GLN A 33 -0.75 4.18 -12.97
N GLN A 34 0.01 5.24 -13.26
CA GLN A 34 0.87 5.87 -12.27
C GLN A 34 0.05 6.53 -11.17
N ALA A 35 -1.03 7.23 -11.51
CA ALA A 35 -1.91 7.84 -10.52
C ALA A 35 -2.55 6.78 -9.59
N GLU A 36 -2.95 5.62 -10.12
CA GLU A 36 -3.43 4.50 -9.30
C GLU A 36 -2.36 3.97 -8.35
N ALA A 37 -1.13 3.80 -8.83
CA ALA A 37 0.00 3.38 -8.00
C ALA A 37 0.32 4.42 -6.90
N ASP A 38 0.34 5.70 -7.26
CA ASP A 38 0.56 6.80 -6.31
C ASP A 38 -0.52 6.78 -5.22
N CYS A 39 -1.80 6.65 -5.60
CA CYS A 39 -2.91 6.57 -4.65
C CYS A 39 -2.78 5.36 -3.71
N HIS A 40 -2.38 4.21 -4.25
CA HIS A 40 -2.15 3.00 -3.45
C HIS A 40 -1.04 3.21 -2.42
N ASP A 41 0.08 3.81 -2.82
CA ASP A 41 1.21 4.07 -1.96
C ASP A 41 0.89 5.13 -0.90
N MET A 42 0.16 6.19 -1.27
CA MET A 42 -0.36 7.19 -0.33
C MET A 42 -1.28 6.56 0.72
N ALA A 43 -2.20 5.69 0.31
CA ALA A 43 -3.05 4.95 1.25
C ALA A 43 -2.22 4.03 2.18
N HIS A 44 -1.15 3.42 1.66
CA HIS A 44 -0.22 2.64 2.47
C HIS A 44 0.52 3.51 3.50
N ILE A 45 0.96 4.71 3.11
CA ILE A 45 1.58 5.68 4.01
C ILE A 45 0.61 6.08 5.12
N ALA A 46 -0.63 6.49 4.79
CA ALA A 46 -1.64 6.88 5.78
C ALA A 46 -1.90 5.76 6.81
N ARG A 47 -2.08 4.51 6.35
CA ARG A 47 -2.20 3.35 7.26
C ARG A 47 -0.98 3.17 8.16
N SER A 48 0.22 3.37 7.63
CA SER A 48 1.47 3.26 8.39
C SER A 48 1.55 4.33 9.47
N LEU A 49 1.18 5.58 9.15
CA LEU A 49 1.11 6.69 10.10
C LEU A 49 0.14 6.37 11.25
N ARG A 50 -1.07 5.89 10.94
CA ARG A 50 -2.04 5.45 11.96
C ARG A 50 -1.50 4.33 12.84
N ALA A 51 -0.89 3.31 12.24
CA ALA A 51 -0.28 2.20 12.97
C ALA A 51 0.85 2.67 13.89
N THR A 52 1.71 3.57 13.41
CA THR A 52 2.78 4.17 14.22
C THR A 52 2.20 4.98 15.37
N ALA A 53 1.18 5.82 15.15
CA ALA A 53 0.52 6.58 16.21
C ALA A 53 -0.01 5.68 17.34
N VAL A 54 -0.65 4.56 16.97
CA VAL A 54 -1.11 3.54 17.93
C VAL A 54 0.06 2.88 18.66
N ALA A 55 1.12 2.51 17.95
CA ALA A 55 2.29 1.86 18.52
C ALA A 55 3.05 2.76 19.51
N ILE A 56 3.12 4.08 19.26
CA ILE A 56 3.86 5.00 20.12
C ILE A 56 3.07 5.50 21.34
N SER A 57 1.73 5.49 21.26
CA SER A 57 0.85 6.03 22.29
C SER A 57 1.11 5.50 23.71
N PRO A 58 1.36 4.19 23.94
CA PRO A 58 1.68 3.67 25.27
C PRO A 58 2.99 4.22 25.85
N TYR A 59 3.99 4.50 25.01
CA TYR A 59 5.24 5.10 25.48
C TYR A 59 5.05 6.55 25.89
N ILE A 60 4.26 7.31 25.10
CA ILE A 60 3.89 8.71 25.41
C ILE A 60 3.13 8.77 26.74
N ALA A 61 2.17 7.85 26.95
CA ALA A 61 1.36 7.80 28.17
C ALA A 61 2.18 7.51 29.44
N ARG A 62 3.30 6.80 29.31
CA ARG A 62 4.20 6.44 30.42
C ARG A 62 5.17 7.56 30.82
N LEU A 63 5.30 8.62 30.02
CA LEU A 63 6.22 9.70 30.35
C LEU A 63 5.73 10.47 31.57
N ASP A 64 6.64 10.76 32.49
CA ASP A 64 6.37 11.58 33.66
C ASP A 64 5.95 13.00 33.24
N CYS A 65 4.91 13.54 33.88
CA CYS A 65 4.32 14.85 33.54
C CYS A 65 5.29 16.01 33.73
N GLN A 66 6.34 15.86 34.55
CA GLN A 66 7.36 16.89 34.75
C GLN A 66 8.42 16.97 33.66
N ALA A 67 8.51 15.98 32.77
CA ALA A 67 9.58 15.86 31.78
C ALA A 67 9.09 15.63 30.35
N ARG A 68 7.81 15.89 30.03
CA ARG A 68 7.27 15.62 28.68
C ARG A 68 7.69 16.71 27.70
N PRO A 69 8.58 16.42 26.73
CA PRO A 69 8.83 17.36 25.66
C PRO A 69 7.56 17.49 24.83
N PHE A 70 7.16 18.74 24.53
CA PHE A 70 5.93 19.01 23.78
C PHE A 70 5.86 18.23 22.46
N ALA A 71 6.98 18.13 21.74
CA ALA A 71 7.06 17.36 20.50
C ALA A 71 6.58 15.90 20.67
N VAL A 72 6.89 15.24 21.78
CA VAL A 72 6.50 13.84 22.02
C VAL A 72 5.00 13.71 22.30
N LEU A 73 4.40 14.71 22.95
CA LEU A 73 2.97 14.77 23.18
C LEU A 73 2.20 14.95 21.86
N GLU A 74 2.75 15.77 20.96
CA GLU A 74 2.14 16.07 19.66
C GLU A 74 2.39 14.99 18.60
N CYS A 75 3.33 14.06 18.81
CA CYS A 75 3.70 13.06 17.79
C CYS A 75 2.49 12.23 17.34
N ALA A 76 1.78 11.57 18.26
CA ALA A 76 0.65 10.72 17.91
C ALA A 76 -0.50 11.48 17.23
N PRO A 77 -0.98 12.63 17.75
CA PRO A 77 -2.03 13.39 17.06
C PRO A 77 -1.58 13.95 15.72
N THR A 78 -0.32 14.37 15.57
CA THR A 78 0.22 14.84 14.28
C THR A 78 0.21 13.72 13.23
N LEU A 79 0.64 12.51 13.60
CA LEU A 79 0.61 11.36 12.68
C LEU A 79 -0.81 11.00 12.25
N LEU A 80 -1.79 11.11 13.15
CA LEU A 80 -3.20 10.86 12.82
C LEU A 80 -3.75 11.93 11.89
N ALA A 81 -3.46 13.22 12.17
CA ALA A 81 -3.88 14.33 11.33
C ALA A 81 -3.30 14.22 9.90
N LEU A 82 -2.01 13.90 9.77
CA LEU A 82 -1.38 13.67 8.47
C LEU A 82 -2.02 12.49 7.71
N ALA A 83 -2.36 11.40 8.41
CA ALA A 83 -3.04 10.28 7.79
C ALA A 83 -4.44 10.64 7.29
N GLU A 84 -5.16 11.48 8.04
CA GLU A 84 -6.49 11.98 7.65
C GLU A 84 -6.42 12.92 6.45
N GLU A 85 -5.46 13.86 6.42
CA GLU A 85 -5.21 14.76 5.29
C GLU A 85 -4.94 13.97 4.00
N ILE A 86 -4.07 12.96 4.07
CA ILE A 86 -3.76 12.10 2.91
C ILE A 86 -5.02 11.38 2.40
N GLU A 87 -5.82 10.82 3.31
CA GLU A 87 -7.01 10.04 2.95
C GLU A 87 -8.17 10.90 2.43
N GLN A 88 -8.33 12.13 2.94
CA GLN A 88 -9.48 12.98 2.65
C GLN A 88 -9.22 14.00 1.55
N ASP A 89 -7.98 14.50 1.42
CA ASP A 89 -7.65 15.58 0.50
C ASP A 89 -6.70 15.10 -0.61
N ASP A 90 -5.55 14.52 -0.25
CA ASP A 90 -4.49 14.25 -1.23
C ASP A 90 -4.85 13.11 -2.21
N ILE A 91 -5.39 11.98 -1.71
CA ILE A 91 -5.79 10.86 -2.57
C ILE A 91 -6.89 11.30 -3.56
N PRO A 92 -7.99 11.95 -3.13
CA PRO A 92 -8.99 12.45 -4.06
C PRO A 92 -8.45 13.46 -5.07
N ALA A 93 -7.55 14.37 -4.65
CA ALA A 93 -6.90 15.30 -5.55
C ALA A 93 -6.10 14.57 -6.64
N ARG A 94 -5.30 13.56 -6.25
CA ARG A 94 -4.51 12.77 -7.20
C ARG A 94 -5.37 11.97 -8.18
N GLN A 95 -6.50 11.43 -7.73
CA GLN A 95 -7.45 10.73 -8.59
C GLN A 95 -8.10 11.65 -9.62
N GLN A 96 -8.40 12.89 -9.24
CA GLN A 96 -9.02 13.89 -10.14
C GLN A 96 -8.07 14.35 -11.23
N GLU A 97 -6.77 14.46 -10.95
CA GLU A 97 -5.74 14.81 -11.95
C GLU A 97 -5.56 13.75 -13.05
N ALA A 98 -6.02 12.51 -12.82
CA ALA A 98 -5.85 11.39 -13.73
C ALA A 98 -7.01 11.18 -14.71
N ILE A 99 -8.10 11.94 -14.57
CA ILE A 99 -9.34 11.89 -15.38
C ILE A 99 -9.29 12.97 -16.46
#